data_AF-A0A519E6S0-F1
#
_entry.id   AF-A0A519E6S0-F1
#
_cell.length_a   1.000
_cell.length_b   1.000
_cell.length_c   1.000
_cell.angle_alpha   90.00
_cell.angle_beta   90.00
_cell.angle_gamma   90.00
#
_symmetry.space_group_name_H-M   'P 1'
#
loop_
_entity.id
_entity.type
_entity.pdbx_description
1 polymer ?
#
loop_
_entity_poly.entity_id
_entity_poly.type
_entity_poly.pdbx_seq_one_letter_code
_entity_poly.pdbx_strand_id
1 'polypeptide(L)'
;MMRTVVVGLLALISSSATAQDSASYAQMAKASWSAFECSALAAKLDKDSEAERLFKLGYDQGKAFISAMLDNKVKREDLSDTAPIGVLFRLEGPTPDFMLGRIFESAQDNALKDVYETMGKFNSDEDQKMLASSKFASSNCQLIGNGR
;
A
#
# COMPACT_ATOMS: atom_id res chain seq x y z
N MET A 1 41.33 -53.78 -9.54
CA MET A 1 41.37 -52.31 -9.45
C MET A 1 40.33 -51.74 -10.39
N MET A 2 39.20 -51.24 -9.89
CA MET A 2 38.19 -50.54 -10.69
C MET A 2 37.80 -49.29 -9.90
N ARG A 3 38.21 -48.10 -10.35
CA ARG A 3 37.86 -46.82 -9.75
C ARG A 3 36.60 -46.31 -10.43
N THR A 4 35.45 -46.49 -9.80
CA THR A 4 34.19 -45.89 -10.23
C THR A 4 34.22 -44.40 -9.86
N VAL A 5 34.37 -43.51 -10.84
CA VAL A 5 34.23 -42.07 -10.65
C VAL A 5 32.75 -41.72 -10.82
N VAL A 6 32.10 -41.40 -9.71
CA VAL A 6 30.72 -40.87 -9.70
C VAL A 6 30.81 -39.38 -10.01
N VAL A 7 30.44 -38.98 -11.22
CA VAL A 7 30.29 -37.56 -11.60
C VAL A 7 28.97 -37.07 -11.05
N GLY A 8 29.02 -36.30 -9.97
CA GLY A 8 27.85 -35.65 -9.37
C GLY A 8 27.35 -34.51 -10.27
N LEU A 9 26.16 -34.68 -10.83
CA LEU A 9 25.46 -33.65 -11.59
C LEU A 9 24.79 -32.69 -10.60
N LEU A 10 25.47 -31.61 -10.21
CA LEU A 10 24.85 -30.50 -9.48
C LEU A 10 23.90 -29.76 -10.42
N ALA A 11 22.61 -30.08 -10.35
CA ALA A 11 21.55 -29.29 -10.96
C ALA A 11 21.46 -27.94 -10.21
N LEU A 12 21.95 -26.88 -10.85
CA LEU A 12 21.70 -25.50 -10.44
C LEU A 12 20.20 -25.24 -10.60
N ILE A 13 19.46 -25.33 -9.49
CA ILE A 13 18.07 -24.88 -9.42
C ILE A 13 18.13 -23.36 -9.45
N SER A 14 18.13 -22.78 -10.66
CA SER A 14 17.94 -21.35 -10.86
C SER A 14 16.53 -21.00 -10.39
N SER A 15 16.40 -20.59 -9.13
CA SER A 15 15.21 -19.92 -8.63
C SER A 15 14.95 -18.73 -9.54
N SER A 16 13.97 -18.88 -10.43
CA SER A 16 13.50 -17.81 -11.28
C SER A 16 12.83 -16.82 -10.36
N ALA A 17 13.58 -15.84 -9.85
CA ALA A 17 12.99 -14.63 -9.33
C ALA A 17 12.25 -14.03 -10.52
N THR A 18 10.95 -14.31 -10.63
CA THR A 18 10.09 -13.68 -11.63
C THR A 18 10.17 -12.20 -11.32
N ALA A 19 10.90 -11.46 -12.16
CA ALA A 19 10.97 -10.03 -12.08
C ALA A 19 9.53 -9.52 -12.10
N GLN A 20 9.12 -8.90 -11.00
CA GLN A 20 7.79 -8.34 -10.90
C GLN A 20 7.63 -7.29 -12.02
N ASP A 21 6.54 -7.39 -12.78
CA ASP A 21 6.32 -6.49 -13.90
C ASP A 21 5.91 -5.08 -13.43
N SER A 22 6.02 -4.13 -14.34
CA SER A 22 5.71 -2.71 -14.09
C SER A 22 4.29 -2.51 -13.58
N ALA A 23 3.30 -3.18 -14.17
CA ALA A 23 1.91 -3.11 -13.74
C ALA A 23 1.73 -3.58 -12.29
N SER A 24 2.41 -4.64 -11.89
CA SER A 24 2.37 -5.15 -10.52
C SER A 24 2.94 -4.14 -9.53
N TYR A 25 4.00 -3.41 -9.87
CA TYR A 25 4.49 -2.31 -9.03
C TYR A 25 3.50 -1.14 -8.96
N ALA A 26 2.87 -0.77 -10.07
CA ALA A 26 1.84 0.27 -10.06
C ALA A 26 0.64 -0.12 -9.19
N GLN A 27 0.26 -1.41 -9.16
CA GLN A 27 -0.78 -1.90 -8.25
C GLN A 27 -0.40 -1.80 -6.77
N MET A 28 0.89 -1.89 -6.44
CA MET A 28 1.36 -1.66 -5.07
C MET A 28 1.11 -0.21 -4.61
N ALA A 29 1.13 0.78 -5.53
CA ALA A 29 0.76 2.16 -5.21
C ALA A 29 -0.72 2.26 -4.78
N LYS A 30 -1.61 1.59 -5.53
CA LYS A 30 -3.04 1.51 -5.20
C LYS A 30 -3.28 0.79 -3.88
N ALA A 31 -2.60 -0.35 -3.67
CA ALA A 31 -2.69 -1.10 -2.42
C ALA A 31 -2.21 -0.26 -1.21
N SER A 32 -1.12 0.50 -1.38
CA SER A 32 -0.58 1.39 -0.36
C SER A 32 -1.60 2.45 0.05
N TRP A 33 -2.17 3.15 -0.93
CA TRP A 33 -3.17 4.19 -0.71
C TRP A 33 -4.39 3.66 0.05
N SER A 34 -5.04 2.61 -0.45
CA SER A 34 -6.24 2.06 0.17
C SER A 34 -5.97 1.50 1.57
N ALA A 35 -4.80 0.90 1.80
CA ALA A 35 -4.42 0.42 3.11
C ALA A 35 -4.22 1.57 4.11
N PHE A 36 -3.63 2.69 3.70
CA PHE A 36 -3.49 3.87 4.54
C PHE A 36 -4.84 4.55 4.86
N GLU A 37 -5.72 4.69 3.88
CA GLU A 37 -7.09 5.20 4.12
C GLU A 37 -7.83 4.32 5.14
N CYS A 38 -7.77 3.01 4.95
CA CYS A 38 -8.43 2.07 5.85
C CYS A 38 -7.76 2.00 7.23
N SER A 39 -6.45 2.20 7.33
CA SER A 39 -5.74 2.32 8.61
C SER A 39 -6.24 3.54 9.40
N ALA A 40 -6.40 4.69 8.73
CA ALA A 40 -6.94 5.91 9.31
C ALA A 40 -8.36 5.70 9.86
N LEU A 41 -9.22 5.07 9.06
CA LEU A 41 -10.60 4.75 9.44
C LEU A 41 -10.65 3.75 10.61
N ALA A 42 -9.79 2.73 10.61
CA ALA A 42 -9.67 1.77 11.71
C ALA A 42 -9.25 2.46 13.01
N ALA A 43 -8.25 3.36 12.94
CA ALA A 43 -7.80 4.14 14.09
C ALA A 43 -8.94 5.02 14.64
N LYS A 44 -9.74 5.65 13.77
CA LYS A 44 -10.90 6.44 14.20
C LYS A 44 -12.00 5.62 14.89
N LEU A 45 -12.03 4.32 14.63
CA LEU A 45 -12.96 3.35 15.21
C LEU A 45 -12.40 2.62 16.43
N ASP A 46 -11.26 3.04 16.96
CA ASP A 46 -10.57 2.42 18.09
C ASP A 46 -10.22 0.93 17.80
N LYS A 47 -9.95 0.60 16.53
CA LYS A 47 -9.54 -0.75 16.06
C LYS A 47 -8.03 -0.84 15.88
N ASP A 48 -7.27 -0.61 16.96
CA ASP A 48 -5.82 -0.40 16.93
C ASP A 48 -5.04 -1.51 16.19
N SER A 49 -5.34 -2.78 16.46
CA SER A 49 -4.67 -3.91 15.81
C SER A 49 -4.90 -3.93 14.29
N GLU A 50 -6.09 -3.57 13.85
CA GLU A 50 -6.42 -3.51 12.42
C GLU A 50 -5.79 -2.27 11.77
N ALA A 51 -5.77 -1.14 12.48
CA ALA A 51 -5.09 0.06 12.04
C ALA A 51 -3.59 -0.19 11.81
N GLU A 52 -2.92 -0.87 12.74
CA GLU A 52 -1.51 -1.26 12.63
C GLU A 52 -1.26 -2.23 11.48
N ARG A 53 -2.09 -3.27 11.34
CA ARG A 53 -1.99 -4.24 10.23
C ARG A 53 -2.07 -3.55 8.88
N LEU A 54 -3.06 -2.68 8.71
CA LEU A 54 -3.28 -1.93 7.48
C LEU A 54 -2.18 -0.90 7.24
N PHE A 55 -1.71 -0.22 8.28
CA PHE A 55 -0.58 0.70 8.17
C PHE A 55 0.67 -0.03 7.67
N LYS A 56 1.00 -1.18 8.28
CA LYS A 56 2.16 -1.97 7.88
C LYS A 56 2.04 -2.44 6.43
N LEU A 57 0.87 -2.93 6.03
CA LEU A 57 0.64 -3.31 4.63
C LEU A 57 0.83 -2.11 3.69
N GLY A 58 0.24 -0.96 4.04
CA GLY A 58 0.36 0.26 3.26
C GLY A 58 1.81 0.70 3.11
N TYR A 59 2.58 0.61 4.20
CA TYR A 59 4.00 0.92 4.25
C TYR A 59 4.81 -0.02 3.35
N ASP A 60 4.64 -1.33 3.50
CA ASP A 60 5.39 -2.34 2.75
C ASP A 60 5.13 -2.21 1.24
N GLN A 61 3.85 -2.07 0.83
CA GLN A 61 3.48 -1.92 -0.58
C GLN A 61 4.00 -0.59 -1.16
N GLY A 62 3.83 0.51 -0.41
CA GLY A 62 4.26 1.83 -0.88
C GLY A 62 5.77 1.94 -1.00
N LYS A 63 6.52 1.39 -0.05
CA LYS A 63 7.99 1.36 -0.11
C LYS A 63 8.50 0.54 -1.28
N ALA A 64 7.88 -0.62 -1.56
CA ALA A 64 8.23 -1.45 -2.72
C ALA A 64 7.95 -0.71 -4.04
N PHE A 65 6.79 -0.06 -4.15
CA PHE A 65 6.42 0.77 -5.29
C PHE A 65 7.41 1.92 -5.53
N ILE A 66 7.69 2.73 -4.50
CA ILE A 66 8.57 3.90 -4.62
C ILE A 66 9.99 3.45 -5.00
N SER A 67 10.49 2.38 -4.39
CA SER A 67 11.81 1.83 -4.74
C SER A 67 11.86 1.39 -6.20
N ALA A 68 10.84 0.69 -6.69
CA ALA A 68 10.75 0.28 -8.09
C ALA A 68 10.67 1.47 -9.05
N MET A 69 9.95 2.52 -8.69
CA MET A 69 9.82 3.74 -9.48
C MET A 69 11.15 4.51 -9.57
N LEU A 70 11.89 4.63 -8.45
CA LEU A 70 13.23 5.22 -8.44
C LEU A 70 14.25 4.40 -9.24
N ASP A 71 14.08 3.08 -9.27
CA ASP A 71 14.87 2.16 -10.11
C ASP A 71 14.44 2.16 -11.60
N ASN A 72 13.50 3.01 -12.01
CA ASN A 72 12.92 3.04 -13.36
C ASN A 72 12.27 1.70 -13.81
N LYS A 73 11.75 0.92 -12.86
CA LYS A 73 11.06 -0.37 -13.12
C LYS A 73 9.56 -0.22 -13.36
N VAL A 74 9.03 1.00 -13.20
CA VAL A 74 7.61 1.31 -13.44
C VAL A 74 7.50 2.22 -14.66
N LYS A 75 6.82 1.73 -15.68
CA LYS A 75 6.50 2.46 -16.90
C LYS A 75 5.50 3.57 -16.60
N ARG A 76 5.59 4.65 -17.36
CA ARG A 76 4.73 5.83 -17.18
C ARG A 76 3.25 5.51 -17.42
N GLU A 77 2.97 4.63 -18.38
CA GLU A 77 1.61 4.22 -18.75
C GLU A 77 0.95 3.46 -17.59
N ASP A 78 1.66 2.51 -16.98
CA ASP A 78 1.15 1.75 -15.84
C ASP A 78 0.93 2.65 -14.61
N LEU A 79 1.79 3.65 -14.42
CA LEU A 79 1.61 4.67 -13.38
C LEU A 79 0.31 5.48 -13.60
N SER A 80 0.10 6.00 -14.81
CA SER A 80 -1.08 6.83 -15.10
C SER A 80 -2.39 6.06 -15.03
N ASP A 81 -2.37 4.78 -15.41
CA ASP A 81 -3.58 3.96 -15.49
C ASP A 81 -3.99 3.38 -14.12
N THR A 82 -3.02 3.17 -13.22
CA THR A 82 -3.23 2.39 -12.00
C THR A 82 -3.04 3.17 -10.70
N ALA A 83 -2.01 4.03 -10.63
CA ALA A 83 -1.65 4.69 -9.38
C ALA A 83 -2.66 5.80 -9.04
N PRO A 84 -3.16 5.86 -7.79
CA PRO A 84 -4.05 6.93 -7.38
C PRO A 84 -3.40 8.31 -7.54
N ILE A 85 -4.19 9.30 -7.96
CA ILE A 85 -3.69 10.66 -8.16
C ILE A 85 -3.09 11.28 -6.88
N GLY A 86 -3.63 10.89 -5.72
CA GLY A 86 -3.10 11.27 -4.41
C GLY A 86 -1.69 10.72 -4.14
N VAL A 87 -1.33 9.56 -4.72
CA VAL A 87 0.04 9.05 -4.68
C VAL A 87 0.93 9.83 -5.64
N LEU A 88 0.50 9.98 -6.90
CA LEU A 88 1.30 10.60 -7.96
C LEU A 88 1.78 12.02 -7.60
N PHE A 89 0.92 12.81 -6.95
CA PHE A 89 1.27 14.18 -6.50
C PHE A 89 2.09 14.24 -5.21
N ARG A 90 2.57 13.10 -4.69
CA ARG A 90 3.32 13.00 -3.43
C ARG A 90 4.63 12.23 -3.57
N LEU A 91 5.05 11.90 -4.79
CA LEU A 91 6.29 11.17 -5.09
C LEU A 91 7.58 12.01 -5.01
N GLU A 92 7.49 13.27 -4.60
CA GLU A 92 8.66 14.13 -4.42
C GLU A 92 9.18 14.06 -2.97
N GLY A 93 10.50 14.03 -2.81
CA GLY A 93 11.12 14.01 -1.48
C GLY A 93 12.57 13.52 -1.51
N PRO A 94 13.30 13.70 -0.40
CA PRO A 94 14.71 13.29 -0.32
C PRO A 94 14.89 11.77 -0.13
N THR A 95 13.89 11.06 0.39
CA THR A 95 13.98 9.61 0.66
C THR A 95 12.64 8.91 0.38
N PRO A 96 12.65 7.59 0.10
CA PRO A 96 11.42 6.81 -0.05
C PRO A 96 10.48 6.90 1.16
N ASP A 97 11.04 6.88 2.38
CA ASP A 97 10.23 6.96 3.60
C ASP A 97 9.57 8.35 3.76
N PHE A 98 10.24 9.43 3.33
CA PHE A 98 9.64 10.76 3.33
C PHE A 98 8.49 10.86 2.32
N MET A 99 8.69 10.37 1.09
CA MET A 99 7.61 10.30 0.08
C MET A 99 6.42 9.50 0.60
N LEU A 100 6.68 8.37 1.25
CA LEU A 100 5.66 7.52 1.84
C LEU A 100 4.91 8.19 2.99
N GLY A 101 5.61 8.96 3.82
CA GLY A 101 4.98 9.80 4.85
C GLY A 101 4.01 10.83 4.27
N ARG A 102 4.36 11.47 3.14
CA ARG A 102 3.47 12.39 2.42
C ARG A 102 2.26 11.70 1.81
N ILE A 103 2.44 10.47 1.32
CA ILE A 103 1.34 9.65 0.80
C ILE A 103 0.39 9.26 1.93
N PHE A 104 0.94 8.81 3.07
CA PHE A 104 0.17 8.43 4.25
C PHE A 104 -0.66 9.60 4.80
N GLU A 105 -0.06 10.78 4.95
CA GLU A 105 -0.77 11.99 5.39
C GLU A 105 -1.90 12.35 4.42
N SER A 106 -1.62 12.38 3.11
CA SER A 106 -2.65 12.70 2.12
C SER A 106 -3.78 11.67 2.05
N ALA A 107 -3.48 10.38 2.28
CA ALA A 107 -4.48 9.31 2.33
C ALA A 107 -5.35 9.42 3.59
N GLN A 108 -4.75 9.74 4.74
CA GLN A 108 -5.49 10.02 5.98
C GLN A 108 -6.47 11.18 5.78
N ASP A 109 -5.97 12.30 5.25
CA ASP A 109 -6.79 13.47 4.98
C ASP A 109 -7.95 13.12 4.04
N ASN A 110 -7.66 12.38 2.96
CA ASN A 110 -8.71 11.96 2.03
C ASN A 110 -9.78 11.07 2.68
N ALA A 111 -9.36 10.12 3.53
CA ALA A 111 -10.27 9.22 4.21
C ALA A 111 -11.14 9.95 5.25
N LEU A 112 -10.51 10.84 6.04
CA LEU A 112 -11.09 11.43 7.23
C LEU A 112 -11.69 12.83 7.04
N LYS A 113 -11.46 13.50 5.90
CA LYS A 113 -11.99 14.86 5.65
C LYS A 113 -13.49 14.95 5.96
N ASP A 114 -14.31 14.14 5.30
CA ASP A 114 -15.77 14.17 5.52
C ASP A 114 -16.19 13.48 6.82
N VAL A 115 -15.28 12.74 7.46
CA VAL A 115 -15.51 12.18 8.79
C VAL A 115 -15.47 13.29 9.81
N TYR A 116 -14.45 14.16 9.78
CA TYR A 116 -14.31 15.27 10.70
C TYR A 116 -15.23 16.45 10.38
N GLU A 117 -15.45 16.76 9.11
CA GLU A 117 -16.16 17.96 8.71
C GLU A 117 -17.14 17.71 7.56
N THR A 118 -18.41 18.11 7.75
CA THR A 118 -19.42 18.09 6.70
C THR A 118 -19.89 19.52 6.41
N MET A 119 -19.75 19.98 5.16
CA MET A 119 -20.19 21.31 4.72
C MET A 119 -19.69 22.47 5.62
N GLY A 120 -18.42 22.49 6.02
CA GLY A 120 -17.89 23.58 6.85
C GLY A 120 -18.11 23.43 8.35
N LYS A 121 -18.70 22.31 8.80
CA LYS A 121 -19.04 22.09 10.21
C LYS A 121 -18.39 20.82 10.75
N PHE A 122 -17.75 20.95 11.90
CA PHE A 122 -17.21 19.80 12.62
C PHE A 122 -18.34 18.86 13.07
N ASN A 123 -18.17 17.58 12.76
CA ASN A 123 -19.09 16.53 13.15
C ASN A 123 -18.88 16.17 14.63
N SER A 124 -19.94 15.73 15.33
CA SER A 124 -19.81 15.21 16.69
C SER A 124 -18.97 13.92 16.72
N ASP A 125 -18.43 13.54 17.88
CA ASP A 125 -17.67 12.29 17.97
C ASP A 125 -18.51 11.05 17.58
N GLU A 126 -19.81 11.07 17.88
CA GLU A 126 -20.75 10.02 17.48
C GLU A 126 -20.91 9.97 15.95
N ASP A 127 -21.14 11.12 15.32
CA ASP A 127 -21.24 11.22 13.85
C ASP A 127 -19.94 10.79 13.18
N GLN A 128 -18.79 11.21 13.72
CA GLN A 128 -17.49 10.82 13.21
C GLN A 128 -17.32 9.30 13.26
N LYS A 129 -17.69 8.63 14.37
CA LYS A 129 -17.62 7.16 14.48
C LYS A 129 -18.57 6.46 13.49
N MET A 130 -19.79 6.99 13.33
CA MET A 130 -20.76 6.46 12.37
C MET A 130 -20.25 6.57 10.93
N LEU A 131 -19.75 7.74 10.53
CA LEU A 131 -19.22 8.00 9.18
C LEU A 131 -17.96 7.16 8.90
N ALA A 132 -17.04 7.09 9.87
CA ALA A 132 -15.85 6.24 9.76
C ALA A 132 -16.22 4.76 9.61
N SER A 133 -17.21 4.27 10.37
CA SER A 133 -17.70 2.90 10.30
C SER A 133 -18.30 2.59 8.93
N SER A 134 -19.12 3.51 8.40
CA SER A 134 -19.70 3.40 7.07
C SER A 134 -18.63 3.34 5.98
N LYS A 135 -17.67 4.29 5.98
CA LYS A 135 -16.55 4.30 5.03
C LYS A 135 -15.68 3.05 5.14
N PHE A 136 -15.37 2.60 6.36
CA PHE A 136 -14.57 1.40 6.59
C PHE A 136 -15.22 0.14 6.00
N ALA A 137 -16.54 0.01 6.15
CA ALA A 137 -17.30 -1.09 5.57
C ALA A 137 -17.41 -0.98 4.05
N SER A 138 -17.78 0.19 3.51
CA SER A 138 -17.96 0.37 2.07
C SER A 138 -16.68 0.21 1.26
N SER A 139 -15.53 0.54 1.87
CA SER A 139 -14.20 0.36 1.26
C SER A 139 -13.67 -1.08 1.41
N ASN A 140 -14.44 -2.00 2.00
CA ASN A 140 -14.05 -3.38 2.26
C ASN A 140 -12.70 -3.49 3.00
N CYS A 141 -12.46 -2.60 3.97
CA CYS A 141 -11.15 -2.49 4.62
C CYS A 141 -10.67 -3.81 5.24
N GLN A 142 -11.60 -4.65 5.74
CA GLN A 142 -11.30 -5.98 6.28
C GLN A 142 -10.78 -6.98 5.24
N LEU A 143 -10.95 -6.73 3.95
CA LEU A 143 -10.49 -7.63 2.89
C LEU A 143 -9.09 -7.24 2.37
N ILE A 144 -8.64 -6.02 2.67
CA ILE A 144 -7.36 -5.52 2.17
C ILE A 144 -6.22 -6.34 2.79
N GLY A 145 -5.43 -6.99 1.93
CA GLY A 145 -4.27 -7.80 2.32
C GLY A 145 -4.57 -9.19 2.87
N ASN A 146 -5.84 -9.62 2.91
CA ASN A 146 -6.26 -10.90 3.50
C ASN A 146 -6.48 -12.03 2.47
N GLY A 147 -6.20 -11.78 1.18
CA GLY A 147 -6.46 -12.73 0.08
C GLY A 147 -5.21 -13.35 -0.55
N ARG A 148 -4.20 -13.73 0.24
CA ARG A 148 -3.00 -14.44 -0.25
C ARG A 148 -2.85 -15.78 0.46
#